data_AF-A0A656K5D4-F1
#
_entry.id   AF-A0A656K5D4-F1
#
_cell.length_a   1.000
_cell.length_b   1.000
_cell.length_c   1.000
_cell.angle_alpha   90.00
_cell.angle_beta   90.00
_cell.angle_gamma   90.00
#
_symmetry.space_group_name_H-M   'P 1'
#
loop_
_entity.id
_entity.type
_entity.pdbx_description
1 polymer ?
#
loop_
_entity_poly.entity_id
_entity_poly.type
_entity_poly.pdbx_seq_one_letter_code
_entity_poly.pdbx_strand_id
1 'polypeptide(L)'
;MRLEAISSLQANASGLMVFSQDWKILRKLTDDRSKIEQEYVVEISGEMVAHGLNRLNHGLTYKGKELPAVKASWQNENRLRFAMKNPQPGIIALLCEAVGLKIVAIRRIRIGGVSMGKLPEGQWRYMTTKEKF
;
A
#
# COMPACT_ATOMS: atom_id res chain seq x y z
N MET A 1 0.12 1.47 -30.49
CA MET A 1 -0.28 2.26 -29.30
C MET A 1 0.04 1.43 -28.06
N ARG A 2 0.83 1.92 -27.10
CA ARG A 2 1.39 1.16 -25.98
C ARG A 2 0.63 1.48 -24.68
N LEU A 3 0.33 0.46 -23.87
CA LEU A 3 -0.21 0.66 -22.51
C LEU A 3 0.93 0.98 -21.54
N GLU A 4 0.76 2.00 -20.71
CA GLU A 4 1.73 2.39 -19.69
C GLU A 4 1.32 1.86 -18.31
N ALA A 5 2.29 1.34 -17.56
CA ALA A 5 2.12 0.91 -16.18
C ALA A 5 2.52 2.06 -15.24
N ILE A 6 1.54 2.80 -14.71
CA ILE A 6 1.81 4.04 -13.95
C ILE A 6 1.92 3.78 -12.44
N SER A 7 1.29 2.72 -11.96
CA SER A 7 1.37 2.28 -10.56
C SER A 7 2.17 0.99 -10.45
N SER A 8 3.49 1.09 -10.65
CA SER A 8 4.37 -0.06 -10.43
C SER A 8 4.26 -0.58 -8.98
N LEU A 9 4.50 -1.87 -8.83
CA LEU A 9 4.65 -2.52 -7.53
C LEU A 9 6.12 -2.45 -7.11
N GLN A 10 6.35 -2.32 -5.82
CA GLN A 10 7.69 -2.46 -5.25
C GLN A 10 8.18 -3.90 -5.40
N ALA A 11 9.49 -4.12 -5.33
CA ALA A 11 10.07 -5.46 -5.41
C ALA A 11 9.40 -6.41 -4.40
N ASN A 12 9.09 -7.62 -4.85
CA ASN A 12 8.40 -8.66 -4.08
C ASN A 12 6.98 -8.31 -3.59
N ALA A 13 6.38 -7.22 -4.07
CA ALA A 13 4.98 -6.91 -3.83
C ALA A 13 4.07 -7.41 -4.96
N SER A 14 2.88 -7.85 -4.57
CA SER A 14 1.80 -8.23 -5.47
C SER A 14 0.63 -7.24 -5.37
N GLY A 15 -0.38 -7.44 -6.22
CA GLY A 15 -1.68 -6.76 -6.09
C GLY A 15 -1.97 -5.75 -7.19
N LEU A 16 -2.80 -4.76 -6.84
CA LEU A 16 -3.46 -3.89 -7.80
C LEU A 16 -2.46 -3.02 -8.57
N MET A 17 -2.54 -3.09 -9.90
CA MET A 17 -1.85 -2.22 -10.84
C MET A 17 -2.88 -1.54 -11.74
N VAL A 18 -2.53 -0.36 -12.25
CA VAL A 18 -3.38 0.44 -13.14
C VAL A 18 -2.63 0.70 -14.43
N PHE A 19 -3.32 0.40 -15.53
CA PHE A 19 -2.89 0.66 -16.90
C PHE A 19 -3.91 1.59 -17.53
N SER A 20 -3.45 2.65 -18.18
CA SER A 20 -4.34 3.61 -18.82
C SER A 20 -3.68 4.21 -20.07
N GLN A 21 -4.52 4.70 -20.97
CA GLN A 21 -4.15 5.59 -22.07
C GLN A 21 -4.82 6.96 -21.93
N ASP A 22 -5.71 7.14 -20.95
CA ASP A 22 -6.35 8.42 -20.66
C ASP A 22 -5.37 9.31 -19.87
N TRP A 23 -4.90 10.37 -20.53
CA TRP A 23 -3.95 11.33 -19.97
C TRP A 23 -4.42 11.96 -18.65
N LYS A 24 -5.73 12.08 -18.41
CA LYS A 24 -6.25 12.60 -17.14
C LYS A 24 -5.97 11.64 -15.99
N ILE A 25 -6.13 10.34 -16.24
CA ILE A 25 -5.80 9.29 -15.27
C ILE A 25 -4.28 9.20 -15.08
N LEU A 26 -3.50 9.26 -16.17
CA LEU A 26 -2.03 9.27 -16.11
C LEU A 26 -1.56 10.39 -15.19
N ARG A 27 -1.99 11.62 -15.49
CA ARG A 27 -1.64 12.82 -14.72
C ARG A 27 -2.07 12.71 -13.26
N LYS A 28 -3.23 12.13 -12.98
CA LYS A 28 -3.71 11.93 -11.61
C LYS A 28 -2.79 11.00 -10.82
N LEU A 29 -2.35 9.90 -11.44
CA LEU A 29 -1.49 8.90 -10.81
C LEU A 29 -0.01 9.29 -10.77
N THR A 30 0.42 10.29 -11.55
CA THR A 30 1.78 10.85 -11.52
C THR A 30 1.87 12.12 -10.67
N ASP A 31 1.18 13.19 -11.07
CA ASP A 31 1.32 14.54 -10.53
C ASP A 31 0.66 14.65 -9.15
N ASP A 32 -0.51 14.03 -9.01
CA ASP A 32 -1.30 14.02 -7.78
C ASP A 32 -1.02 12.80 -6.90
N ARG A 33 0.00 11.99 -7.22
CA ARG A 33 0.35 10.76 -6.48
C ARG A 33 0.51 10.99 -4.98
N SER A 34 1.05 12.14 -4.58
CA SER A 34 1.22 12.55 -3.18
C SER A 34 -0.09 12.65 -2.39
N LYS A 35 -1.21 12.86 -3.07
CA LYS A 35 -2.54 13.02 -2.46
C LYS A 35 -3.32 11.70 -2.41
N ILE A 36 -2.92 10.72 -3.22
CA ILE A 36 -3.64 9.45 -3.37
C ILE A 36 -3.24 8.50 -2.24
N GLU A 37 -4.24 8.11 -1.45
CA GLU A 37 -4.09 7.07 -0.44
C GLU A 37 -4.01 5.70 -1.11
N GLN A 38 -3.06 4.89 -0.67
CA GLN A 38 -2.91 3.50 -1.10
C GLN A 38 -3.07 2.59 0.11
N GLU A 39 -3.62 1.41 -0.13
CA GLU A 39 -3.82 0.41 0.92
C GLU A 39 -3.15 -0.91 0.61
N TYR A 40 -2.57 -1.49 1.64
CA TYR A 40 -1.82 -2.72 1.59
C TYR A 40 -2.32 -3.68 2.65
N VAL A 41 -2.38 -4.95 2.30
CA VAL A 41 -2.44 -6.05 3.26
C VAL A 41 -1.04 -6.67 3.30
N VAL A 42 -0.51 -6.76 4.51
CA VAL A 42 0.85 -7.23 4.77
C VAL A 42 0.75 -8.43 5.66
N GLU A 43 1.23 -9.57 5.18
CA GLU A 43 1.41 -10.77 5.97
C GLU A 43 2.71 -10.66 6.74
N ILE A 44 2.64 -10.91 8.05
CA ILE A 44 3.73 -10.70 8.98
C ILE A 44 4.08 -11.99 9.72
N SER A 45 5.30 -12.01 10.25
CA SER A 45 5.79 -13.01 11.19
C SER A 45 6.53 -12.32 12.34
N GLY A 46 6.66 -13.03 13.45
CA GLY A 46 7.20 -12.49 14.70
C GLY A 46 6.12 -11.96 15.62
N GLU A 47 6.57 -11.36 16.73
CA GLU A 47 5.70 -10.84 17.78
C GLU A 47 5.80 -9.32 17.79
N MET A 48 4.65 -8.65 17.74
CA MET A 48 4.60 -7.20 17.78
C MET A 48 4.94 -6.73 19.19
N VAL A 49 5.81 -5.72 19.31
CA VAL A 49 6.11 -5.08 20.60
C VAL A 49 4.86 -4.48 21.24
N ALA A 50 4.89 -4.33 22.57
CA ALA A 50 3.81 -3.69 23.31
C ALA A 50 3.45 -2.31 22.72
N HIS A 51 2.15 -2.09 22.52
CA HIS A 51 1.59 -0.90 21.87
C HIS A 51 2.11 -0.64 20.44
N GLY A 52 2.67 -1.64 19.75
CA GLY A 52 3.24 -1.48 18.41
C GLY A 52 2.24 -0.89 17.41
N LEU A 53 0.99 -1.34 17.44
CA LEU A 53 -0.06 -0.78 16.57
C LEU A 53 -0.34 0.70 16.85
N ASN A 54 -0.30 1.11 18.13
CA ASN A 54 -0.46 2.51 18.49
C ASN A 54 0.73 3.34 17.99
N ARG A 55 1.96 2.85 18.11
CA ARG A 55 3.17 3.50 17.58
C ARG A 55 3.07 3.71 16.06
N LEU A 56 2.63 2.69 15.31
CA LEU A 56 2.40 2.82 13.86
C LEU A 56 1.42 3.96 13.53
N ASN A 57 0.35 4.09 14.31
CA ASN A 57 -0.70 5.09 14.10
C ASN A 57 -0.31 6.51 14.53
N HIS A 58 0.73 6.69 15.36
CA HIS A 58 1.17 8.01 15.82
C HIS A 58 2.53 8.45 15.26
N GLY A 59 3.20 7.57 14.51
CA GLY A 59 4.56 7.79 14.05
C GLY A 59 5.58 7.38 15.12
N LEU A 60 6.80 7.09 14.67
CA LEU A 60 7.85 6.59 15.55
C LEU A 60 9.24 6.81 14.93
N THR A 61 10.27 6.86 15.78
CA THR A 61 11.66 6.92 15.33
C THR A 61 12.26 5.53 15.30
N TYR A 62 12.91 5.18 14.19
CA TYR A 62 13.59 3.90 14.02
C TYR A 62 14.93 4.09 13.30
N LYS A 63 16.01 3.52 13.86
CA LYS A 63 17.39 3.64 13.32
C LYS A 63 17.77 5.10 13.00
N GLY A 64 17.40 6.04 13.89
CA GLY A 64 17.69 7.47 13.72
C GLY A 64 16.86 8.20 12.66
N LYS A 65 15.83 7.56 12.08
CA LYS A 65 14.91 8.18 11.11
C LYS A 65 13.50 8.26 11.68
N GLU A 66 12.83 9.38 11.47
CA GLU A 66 11.40 9.51 11.75
C GLU A 66 10.59 8.78 10.68
N LEU A 67 9.72 7.87 11.11
CA LEU A 67 8.76 7.19 10.26
C LEU A 67 7.38 7.86 10.42
N PRO A 68 6.66 8.10 9.31
CA PRO A 68 5.38 8.78 9.36
C PRO A 68 4.34 7.94 10.08
N ALA A 69 3.38 8.62 10.72
CA ALA A 69 2.15 8.00 11.18
C ALA A 69 1.38 7.40 9.99
N VAL A 70 0.89 6.18 10.15
CA VAL A 70 0.11 5.46 9.13
C VAL A 70 -1.15 4.87 9.76
N LYS A 71 -2.23 4.76 8.99
CA LYS A 71 -3.41 4.04 9.47
C LYS A 71 -3.11 2.55 9.40
N ALA A 72 -2.82 1.95 10.55
CA ALA A 72 -2.54 0.52 10.68
C ALA A 72 -3.61 -0.18 11.51
N SER A 73 -4.11 -1.32 11.04
CA SER A 73 -5.06 -2.16 11.77
C SER A 73 -4.81 -3.64 11.53
N TRP A 74 -5.16 -4.48 12.50
CA TRP A 74 -5.20 -5.92 12.31
C TRP A 74 -6.33 -6.31 11.36
N GLN A 75 -6.05 -7.27 10.48
CA GLN A 75 -7.07 -7.97 9.69
C GLN A 75 -7.35 -9.36 10.27
N ASN A 76 -6.30 -10.00 10.81
CA ASN A 76 -6.32 -11.25 11.56
C ASN A 76 -5.00 -11.34 12.36
N GLU A 77 -4.67 -12.50 12.91
CA GLU A 77 -3.47 -12.71 13.75
C GLU A 77 -2.14 -12.50 13.02
N ASN A 78 -2.08 -12.71 11.70
CA ASN A 78 -0.84 -12.66 10.92
C ASN A 78 -0.87 -11.63 9.78
N ARG A 79 -1.87 -10.76 9.73
CA ARG A 79 -2.01 -9.74 8.69
C ARG A 79 -2.39 -8.38 9.24
N LEU A 80 -1.62 -7.39 8.81
CA LEU A 80 -1.88 -5.98 9.03
C LEU A 80 -2.38 -5.32 7.76
N ARG A 81 -3.29 -4.37 7.91
CA ARG A 81 -3.70 -3.45 6.87
C ARG A 81 -3.06 -2.11 7.11
N PHE A 82 -2.42 -1.57 6.09
CA PHE A 82 -1.82 -0.24 6.09
C PHE A 82 -2.53 0.63 5.08
N ALA A 83 -2.89 1.85 5.47
CA ALA A 83 -3.37 2.89 4.57
C ALA A 83 -2.55 4.17 4.76
N MET A 84 -1.93 4.65 3.68
CA MET A 84 -1.12 5.87 3.70
C MET A 84 -1.03 6.51 2.32
N LYS A 85 -0.73 7.81 2.29
CA LYS A 85 -0.50 8.55 1.06
C LYS A 85 0.94 8.38 0.60
N ASN A 86 1.11 8.15 -0.69
CA ASN A 86 2.42 8.07 -1.35
C ASN A 86 3.49 7.25 -0.61
N PRO A 87 3.23 5.96 -0.33
CA PRO A 87 4.20 5.08 0.29
C PRO A 87 5.47 5.02 -0.56
N GLN A 88 6.60 5.40 0.04
CA GLN A 88 7.91 5.21 -0.57
C GLN A 88 8.29 3.72 -0.54
N PRO A 89 8.99 3.19 -1.55
CA PRO A 89 9.45 1.80 -1.55
C PRO A 89 10.18 1.46 -0.24
N GLY A 90 9.81 0.34 0.39
CA GLY A 90 10.42 -0.12 1.64
C GLY A 90 9.89 0.53 2.93
N ILE A 91 9.05 1.58 2.89
CA ILE A 91 8.57 2.24 4.12
C ILE A 91 7.76 1.30 5.00
N ILE A 92 6.94 0.43 4.40
CA ILE A 92 6.12 -0.54 5.12
C ILE A 92 7.01 -1.60 5.80
N ALA A 93 8.11 -2.01 5.16
CA ALA A 93 9.08 -2.91 5.76
C ALA A 93 9.76 -2.27 6.98
N LEU A 94 10.18 -1.02 6.87
CA LEU A 94 10.77 -0.27 7.99
C LEU A 94 9.79 -0.11 9.16
N LEU A 95 8.52 0.18 8.86
CA LEU A 95 7.47 0.29 9.87
C LEU A 95 7.25 -1.04 10.59
N CYS A 96 7.18 -2.16 9.86
CA CYS A 96 7.08 -3.49 10.46
C CYS A 96 8.29 -3.84 11.32
N GLU A 97 9.51 -3.63 10.81
CA GLU A 97 10.75 -3.88 11.55
C GLU A 97 10.80 -3.09 12.87
N ALA A 98 10.35 -1.84 12.84
CA ALA A 98 10.39 -0.97 13.99
C ALA A 98 9.45 -1.40 15.13
N VAL A 99 8.46 -2.24 14.84
CA VAL A 99 7.56 -2.83 15.84
C VAL A 99 7.82 -4.33 16.06
N GLY A 100 8.97 -4.83 15.64
CA GLY A 100 9.41 -6.22 15.88
C GLY A 100 8.89 -7.25 14.87
N LEU A 101 8.28 -6.81 13.77
CA LEU A 101 7.67 -7.69 12.77
C LEU A 101 8.53 -7.85 11.53
N LYS A 102 8.43 -9.01 10.88
CA LYS A 102 9.03 -9.29 9.57
C LYS A 102 7.92 -9.49 8.54
N ILE A 103 8.09 -8.88 7.36
CA ILE A 103 7.16 -9.06 6.25
C ILE A 103 7.40 -10.42 5.58
N VAL A 104 6.33 -11.20 5.43
CA VAL A 104 6.30 -12.43 4.65
C VAL A 104 5.79 -12.14 3.24
N ALA A 105 4.70 -11.37 3.14
CA ALA A 105 4.12 -10.98 1.86
C ALA A 105 3.50 -9.58 1.96
N ILE A 106 3.48 -8.86 0.84
CA ILE A 106 2.87 -7.54 0.76
C ILE A 106 2.02 -7.44 -0.51
N ARG A 107 0.76 -7.03 -0.34
CA ARG A 107 -0.21 -6.93 -1.43
C ARG A 107 -0.90 -5.58 -1.41
N ARG A 108 -0.79 -4.80 -2.49
CA ARG A 108 -1.58 -3.57 -2.65
C ARG A 108 -3.01 -3.92 -3.04
N ILE A 109 -3.99 -3.47 -2.25
CA ILE A 109 -5.40 -3.80 -2.46
C ILE A 109 -6.23 -2.60 -2.96
N ARG A 110 -5.77 -1.37 -2.77
CA ARG A 110 -6.48 -0.14 -3.19
C ARG A 110 -5.51 0.97 -3.60
N ILE A 111 -5.90 1.76 -4.60
CA ILE A 111 -5.27 3.02 -5.00
C ILE A 111 -6.38 4.05 -5.17
N GLY A 112 -6.40 5.10 -4.35
CA GLY A 112 -7.49 6.08 -4.37
C GLY A 112 -8.85 5.41 -4.19
N GLY A 113 -9.84 5.75 -5.01
CA GLY A 113 -11.15 5.10 -4.99
C GLY A 113 -11.23 3.74 -5.69
N VAL A 114 -10.12 3.19 -6.20
CA VAL A 114 -10.11 1.94 -6.97
C VAL A 114 -9.61 0.77 -6.13
N SER A 115 -10.47 -0.22 -5.92
CA SER A 115 -10.18 -1.42 -5.12
C SER A 115 -10.05 -2.66 -6.01
N MET A 116 -9.16 -3.57 -5.61
CA MET A 116 -9.02 -4.88 -6.23
C MET A 116 -10.28 -5.73 -6.07
N GLY A 117 -11.06 -5.52 -4.99
CA GLY A 117 -12.30 -6.27 -4.74
C GLY A 117 -12.06 -7.78 -4.75
N LYS A 118 -12.81 -8.50 -5.60
CA LYS A 118 -12.70 -9.96 -5.80
C LYS A 118 -11.85 -10.35 -7.01
N LEU A 119 -11.05 -9.43 -7.56
CA LEU A 119 -10.22 -9.70 -8.74
C LEU A 119 -9.14 -10.76 -8.40
N PRO A 120 -9.13 -11.93 -9.07
CA PRO A 120 -8.10 -12.93 -8.88
C PRO A 120 -6.72 -12.42 -9.29
N GLU A 121 -5.67 -13.07 -8.81
CA GLU A 121 -4.31 -12.80 -9.24
C GLU A 121 -4.12 -13.10 -10.73
N GLY A 122 -3.32 -12.29 -11.42
CA GLY A 122 -3.08 -12.40 -12.86
C GLY A 122 -4.25 -11.93 -13.75
N GLN A 123 -5.40 -11.60 -13.18
CA GLN A 123 -6.57 -11.12 -13.92
C GLN A 123 -6.63 -9.59 -13.94
N TRP A 124 -7.33 -9.06 -14.93
CA TRP A 124 -7.60 -7.64 -15.07
C TRP A 124 -9.08 -7.39 -15.36
N ARG A 125 -9.52 -6.16 -15.10
CA ARG A 125 -10.86 -5.67 -15.46
C ARG A 125 -10.79 -4.19 -15.81
N TYR A 126 -11.79 -3.71 -16.53
CA TYR A 126 -11.99 -2.28 -16.67
C TYR A 126 -12.46 -1.66 -15.34
N MET A 127 -12.14 -0.38 -15.16
CA MET A 127 -12.70 0.42 -14.09
C MET A 127 -14.19 0.64 -14.32
N THR A 128 -14.95 0.64 -13.24
CA THR A 128 -16.36 1.01 -13.28
C THR A 128 -16.50 2.53 -13.38
N THR A 129 -17.65 3.01 -13.86
CA THR A 129 -17.95 4.44 -13.96
C THR A 129 -17.99 5.17 -12.60
N LYS A 130 -18.09 4.42 -11.50
CA LYS A 130 -18.10 4.95 -10.13
C LYS A 130 -16.70 5.12 -9.53
N GLU A 131 -15.69 4.45 -10.09
CA GLU A 131 -14.32 4.44 -9.59
C GLU A 131 -13.54 5.68 -10.05
N LYS A 132 -12.83 6.33 -9.12
CA LYS A 132 -12.03 7.54 -9.36
C LYS A 132 -10.76 7.52 -8.50
N PHE A 133 -9.70 8.16 -8.97
CA PHE A 133 -8.42 8.30 -8.25
C PHE A 133 -8.30 9.62 -7.49
#